data_AF-A0A9X4AR25-F1
#
_entry.id   AF-A0A9X4AR25-F1
#
_cell.length_a   1.000
_cell.length_b   1.000
_cell.length_c   1.000
_cell.angle_alpha   90.00
_cell.angle_beta   90.00
_cell.angle_gamma   90.00
#
_symmetry.space_group_name_H-M   'P 1'
#
loop_
_entity.id
_entity.type
_entity.pdbx_description
1 polymer ?
#
loop_
_entity_poly.entity_id
_entity_poly.type
_entity_poly.pdbx_seq_one_letter_code
_entity_poly.pdbx_strand_id
1 'polypeptide(L)' 'MTDLPFKLGDRSIVIVKDVPVLQCPDCHAYLLRDPVMANIERLLESANRSTELAIFRYAA' A
#
# COMPACT_ATOMS: atom_id res chain seq x y z
N MET A 1 -7.51 -10.10 0.72
CA MET A 1 -6.69 -9.27 -0.20
C MET A 1 -7.47 -8.01 -0.49
N THR A 2 -6.82 -6.86 -0.52
CA THR A 2 -7.44 -5.57 -0.86
C THR A 2 -6.44 -4.63 -1.52
N ASP A 3 -6.93 -3.58 -2.15
CA ASP A 3 -6.11 -2.52 -2.74
C ASP A 3 -6.02 -1.35 -1.75
N LEU A 4 -4.80 -0.88 -1.46
CA LEU A 4 -4.58 0.20 -0.49
C LEU A 4 -3.87 1.40 -1.13
N PRO A 5 -4.38 2.63 -0.93
CA PRO A 5 -3.70 3.84 -1.35
C PRO A 5 -2.69 4.33 -0.30
N PHE A 6 -1.53 4.78 -0.76
CA PHE A 6 -0.44 5.37 0.04
C PHE A 6 -0.09 6.74 -0.53
N LYS A 7 -0.09 7.76 0.31
CA LYS A 7 0.30 9.12 -0.09
C LYS A 7 1.83 9.26 -0.03
N LEU A 8 2.46 9.60 -1.16
CA LEU A 8 3.91 9.74 -1.31
C LEU A 8 4.30 11.22 -1.46
N GLY A 9 3.91 12.06 -0.50
CA GLY A 9 4.07 13.52 -0.54
C GLY A 9 2.78 14.23 -0.95
N ASP A 10 2.84 15.52 -1.31
CA ASP A 10 1.63 16.35 -1.42
C ASP A 10 0.70 15.97 -2.58
N ARG A 11 1.28 15.54 -3.71
CA ARG A 11 0.57 15.34 -4.99
C ARG A 11 0.73 13.94 -5.58
N SER A 12 1.39 13.03 -4.86
CA SER A 12 1.66 11.67 -5.36
C SER A 12 0.91 10.65 -4.53
N ILE A 13 0.17 9.77 -5.20
CA ILE A 13 -0.52 8.62 -4.59
C ILE A 13 -0.02 7.34 -5.26
N VAL A 14 0.29 6.34 -4.44
CA VAL A 14 0.64 5.00 -4.88
C VAL A 14 -0.44 4.03 -4.44
N ILE A 15 -1.05 3.30 -5.38
CA ILE A 15 -1.98 2.23 -5.07
C ILE A 15 -1.22 0.90 -5.13
N VAL A 16 -1.20 0.17 -4.02
CA VAL A 16 -0.68 -1.20 -3.97
C VAL A 16 -1.85 -2.16 -4.00
N LYS A 17 -1.90 -3.00 -5.03
CA LYS A 17 -2.95 -3.98 -5.26
C LYS A 17 -2.67 -5.31 -4.58
N ASP A 18 -3.74 -6.05 -4.28
CA ASP A 18 -3.69 -7.41 -3.73
C ASP A 18 -2.92 -7.52 -2.40
N VAL A 19 -3.02 -6.52 -1.54
CA VAL A 19 -2.34 -6.49 -0.24
C VAL A 19 -3.01 -7.48 0.74
N PRO A 20 -2.24 -8.37 1.39
CA PRO A 20 -2.74 -9.20 2.48
C PRO A 20 -3.00 -8.35 3.72
N VAL A 21 -4.28 -8.26 4.10
CA VAL A 21 -4.76 -7.53 5.28
C VAL A 21 -5.61 -8.45 6.15
N LEU A 22 -5.65 -8.17 7.44
CA LEU A 22 -6.70 -8.65 8.33
C LEU A 22 -7.71 -7.51 8.48
N GLN A 23 -8.99 -7.76 8.19
CA GLN A 23 -10.05 -6.77 8.38
C GLN A 23 -10.82 -7.08 9.66
N CYS A 24 -11.01 -6.07 10.50
CA CYS A 24 -11.93 -6.18 11.64
C CYS A 24 -13.37 -6.19 11.11
N PRO A 25 -14.18 -7.21 11.44
CA PRO A 25 -15.55 -7.32 10.94
C PRO A 25 -16.48 -6.23 11.50
N ASP A 26 -16.17 -5.68 12.68
CA ASP A 26 -17.08 -4.77 13.39
C ASP A 26 -16.83 -3.28 13.07
N CYS A 27 -15.58 -2.88 12.82
CA CYS A 27 -15.22 -1.48 12.55
C CYS A 27 -14.65 -1.24 11.15
N HIS A 28 -14.50 -2.30 10.34
CA HIS A 28 -13.91 -2.26 9.00
C HIS A 28 -12.47 -1.74 8.91
N ALA A 29 -11.77 -1.59 10.03
CA ALA A 29 -10.35 -1.25 10.05
C ALA A 29 -9.50 -2.40 9.48
N TYR A 30 -8.44 -2.05 8.78
CA TYR A 30 -7.44 -2.99 8.29
C TYR A 30 -6.22 -3.02 9.21
N LEU A 31 -5.76 -4.23 9.53
CA LEU A 31 -4.48 -4.47 10.18
C LEU A 31 -3.52 -5.08 9.17
N LEU A 32 -2.37 -4.43 9.02
CA LEU A 32 -1.22 -4.91 8.26
C LEU A 32 -0.23 -5.56 9.23
N ARG A 33 0.27 -6.74 8.88
CA ARG A 33 1.36 -7.37 9.64
C ARG A 33 2.69 -6.71 9.27
N ASP A 34 3.62 -6.64 10.20
CA ASP A 34 4.97 -6.08 10.02
C ASP A 34 5.68 -6.53 8.71
N PRO A 35 5.75 -7.82 8.34
CA PRO A 35 6.39 -8.23 7.09
C PRO A 35 5.69 -7.70 5.83
N VAL A 36 4.37 -7.50 5.89
CA VAL A 36 3.61 -6.91 4.79
C VAL A 36 3.94 -5.42 4.66
N MET A 37 3.98 -4.72 5.79
CA MET A 37 4.33 -3.30 5.82
C MET A 37 5.77 -3.06 5.32
N ALA A 38 6.73 -3.87 5.76
CA ALA A 38 8.12 -3.77 5.32
C ALA A 38 8.28 -3.98 3.80
N ASN A 39 7.45 -4.84 3.20
CA ASN A 39 7.46 -5.04 1.74
C ASN A 39 6.82 -3.85 1.01
N ILE A 40 5.70 -3.32 1.54
CA ILE A 40 5.08 -2.10 1.03
C ILE A 40 6.08 -0.94 1.06
N GLU A 41 6.83 -0.75 2.15
CA GLU A 41 7.83 0.31 2.27
C GLU A 41 8.89 0.23 1.17
N ARG A 42 9.48 -0.96 0.95
CA ARG A 42 10.44 -1.18 -0.16
C ARG A 42 9.85 -0.85 -1.52
N LEU A 43 8.58 -1.17 -1.73
CA LEU A 43 7.88 -0.89 -2.98
C LEU A 43 7.64 0.61 -3.14
N LEU A 44 7.25 1.32 -2.06
CA LEU A 44 7.07 2.77 -2.05
C LEU A 44 8.40 3.52 -2.27
N GLU A 45 9.52 2.99 -1.76
CA GLU A 45 10.86 3.53 -2.03
C GLU A 45 11.25 3.45 -3.52
N SER A 46 10.78 2.42 -4.23
CA SER A 46 11.00 2.26 -5.67
C SER A 46 10.13 3.18 -6.55
N ALA A 47 9.09 3.79 -5.97
CA ALA A 47 8.14 4.61 -6.71
C ALA A 47 8.72 5.99 -7.03
N ASN A 48 8.62 6.41 -8.30
CA ASN A 48 9.05 7.74 -8.72
C ASN A 48 8.08 8.81 -8.17
N ARG A 49 8.59 9.64 -7.25
CA ARG A 49 7.87 10.74 -6.57
C ARG A 49 7.39 11.85 -7.52
N SER A 50 7.91 11.93 -8.75
CA SER A 50 7.40 12.87 -9.76
C SER A 50 6.10 12.40 -10.42
N THR A 51 5.65 11.17 -10.15
CA THR A 51 4.41 10.61 -10.70
C THR A 51 3.22 11.03 -9.82
N GLU A 52 2.15 11.54 -10.43
CA GLU A 52 0.91 11.89 -9.71
C GLU A 52 0.19 10.65 -9.15
N LEU A 53 0.11 9.58 -9.95
CA LEU A 53 -0.51 8.32 -9.57
C LEU A 53 0.31 7.15 -10.10
N ALA A 54 0.70 6.24 -9.22
CA ALA A 54 1.34 4.97 -9.57
C ALA A 54 0.52 3.79 -9.05
N ILE A 55 0.52 2.68 -9.80
CA ILE A 55 -0.16 1.45 -9.43
C ILE A 55 0.85 0.31 -9.47
N PHE A 56 0.99 -0.38 -8.35
CA PHE A 56 1.80 -1.59 -8.24
C PHE A 56 0.95 -2.75 -7.75
N ARG A 57 1.42 -3.96 -8.00
CA ARG A 57 0.87 -5.16 -7.38
C ARG A 57 1.80 -5.62 -6.28
N TYR A 58 1.23 -6.03 -5.15
CA TYR A 58 1.98 -6.64 -4.07
C TYR A 58 2.63 -7.95 -4.55
N ALA A 59 3.94 -8.07 -4.36
CA ALA A 59 4.72 -9.27 -4.65
C ALA A 59 5.44 -9.67 -3.35
N ALA A 60 4.90 -10.69 -2.66
CA ALA A 60 5.53 -11.30 -1.49
C ALA A 60 6.53 -12.38 -1.90
#